data_AF-A0A357I9R0-F1
#
_entry.id   AF-A0A357I9R0-F1
#
_cell.length_a   1.000
_cell.length_b   1.000
_cell.length_c   1.000
_cell.angle_alpha   90.00
_cell.angle_beta   90.00
_cell.angle_gamma   90.00
#
_symmetry.space_group_name_H-M   'P 1'
#
loop_
_entity.id
_entity.type
_entity.pdbx_description
1 polymer ?
#
loop_
_entity_poly.entity_id
_entity_poly.type
_entity_poly.pdbx_seq_one_letter_code
_entity_poly.pdbx_strand_id
1 'polypeptide(L)'
;MQPQRYLCLLLTLLAWSIAPACASTEPSAVERCDAERVQLQMLGTRGPELIPGDDQASTSYLIRLDGKAKVIVDAGPGSLQN
;
A
#
# COMPACT_ATOMS: atom_id res chain seq x y z
N MET A 1 -31.43 -0.69 -42.39
CA MET A 1 -30.69 -1.80 -41.75
C MET A 1 -29.27 -1.82 -42.31
N GLN A 2 -28.24 -1.55 -41.52
CA GLN A 2 -26.84 -1.47 -41.98
C GLN A 2 -26.11 -2.80 -41.73
N PRO A 3 -25.95 -3.68 -42.75
CA PRO A 3 -25.34 -5.00 -42.58
C PRO A 3 -23.85 -4.93 -42.15
N GLN A 4 -23.23 -3.78 -42.40
CA GLN A 4 -21.83 -3.50 -42.08
C GLN A 4 -21.55 -3.41 -40.57
N ARG A 5 -22.56 -3.09 -39.75
CA ARG A 5 -22.42 -3.04 -38.28
C ARG A 5 -22.40 -4.44 -37.66
N TYR A 6 -23.14 -5.38 -38.24
CA TYR A 6 -23.17 -6.78 -37.76
C TYR A 6 -21.89 -7.53 -38.13
N LEU A 7 -21.29 -7.23 -39.27
CA LEU A 7 -20.02 -7.83 -39.69
C LEU A 7 -18.87 -7.45 -38.75
N CYS A 8 -18.79 -6.17 -38.33
CA CYS A 8 -17.80 -5.73 -37.33
C CYS A 8 -18.04 -6.38 -35.95
N LEU A 9 -19.30 -6.51 -35.52
CA LEU A 9 -19.64 -7.17 -34.25
C LEU A 9 -19.31 -8.66 -34.25
N LEU A 10 -19.47 -9.35 -35.38
CA LEU A 10 -19.09 -10.76 -35.51
C LEU A 10 -17.57 -10.97 -35.51
N LEU A 11 -16.81 -10.04 -36.10
CA LEU A 11 -15.34 -10.10 -36.12
C LEU A 11 -14.71 -9.86 -34.74
N THR A 12 -15.30 -9.01 -33.89
CA THR A 12 -14.78 -8.77 -32.53
C THR A 12 -15.08 -9.92 -31.57
N LEU A 13 -16.17 -10.66 -31.77
CA LEU A 13 -16.53 -11.83 -30.95
C LEU A 13 -15.61 -13.04 -31.22
N LEU A 14 -15.10 -13.21 -32.44
CA LEU A 14 -14.23 -14.35 -32.78
C LEU A 14 -12.81 -14.24 -32.22
N ALA A 15 -12.34 -13.02 -31.91
CA ALA A 15 -10.97 -12.76 -31.46
C ALA A 15 -10.74 -13.02 -29.97
N TRP A 16 -11.79 -13.25 -29.17
CA TRP A 16 -11.70 -13.47 -27.72
C TRP A 16 -11.43 -14.92 -27.31
N SER A 17 -11.49 -15.87 -28.26
CA SER A 17 -11.42 -17.31 -27.95
C SER A 17 -10.00 -17.89 -27.93
N ILE A 18 -8.96 -17.08 -28.12
CA ILE A 18 -7.56 -17.54 -28.13
C ILE A 18 -6.81 -16.91 -26.95
N ALA A 19 -7.15 -17.33 -25.72
CA ALA A 19 -6.33 -17.03 -24.55
C ALA A 19 -5.36 -18.21 -24.31
N PRO A 20 -4.03 -17.97 -24.19
CA PRO A 20 -3.09 -19.02 -23.83
C PRO A 20 -3.34 -19.45 -22.39
N ALA A 21 -3.49 -20.75 -22.15
CA ALA A 21 -3.58 -21.32 -20.82
C ALA A 21 -2.22 -21.14 -20.11
N CYS A 22 -2.09 -20.10 -19.29
CA CYS A 22 -0.96 -19.96 -18.37
C CYS A 22 -0.99 -21.11 -17.36
N ALA A 23 0.08 -21.92 -17.35
CA ALA A 23 0.32 -22.92 -16.33
C ALA A 23 0.48 -22.24 -14.95
N SER A 24 -0.40 -22.56 -14.02
CA SER A 24 -0.34 -22.10 -12.63
C SER A 24 0.74 -22.91 -11.88
N THR A 25 1.90 -22.30 -11.66
CA THR A 25 2.85 -22.77 -10.64
C THR A 25 2.30 -22.36 -9.28
N GLU A 26 1.79 -23.32 -8.51
CA GLU A 26 1.35 -23.11 -7.13
C GLU A 26 2.56 -22.70 -6.27
N PRO A 27 2.55 -21.52 -5.64
CA PRO A 27 3.64 -21.12 -4.76
C PRO A 27 3.63 -22.03 -3.52
N SER A 28 4.76 -22.71 -3.25
CA SER A 28 4.94 -23.44 -2.00
C SER A 28 4.73 -22.52 -0.81
N ALA A 29 4.07 -22.99 0.25
CA ALA A 29 3.85 -22.27 1.49
C ALA A 29 5.17 -21.94 2.21
N VAL A 30 5.84 -20.89 1.74
CA VAL A 30 6.83 -20.17 2.53
C VAL A 30 6.01 -19.42 3.58
N GLU A 31 6.30 -19.63 4.87
CA GLU A 31 5.83 -18.76 5.96
C GLU A 31 6.19 -17.32 5.57
N ARG A 32 5.21 -16.61 5.02
CA ARG A 32 5.42 -15.26 4.51
C ARG A 32 5.36 -14.36 5.73
N CYS A 33 6.50 -13.78 6.11
CA CYS A 33 6.49 -12.65 7.03
C CYS A 33 5.50 -11.63 6.48
N ASP A 34 4.37 -11.48 7.18
CA ASP A 34 3.36 -10.51 6.83
C ASP A 34 3.91 -9.13 7.19
N ALA A 35 4.72 -8.60 6.27
CA ALA A 35 5.41 -7.32 6.41
C ALA A 35 4.43 -6.14 6.53
N GLU A 36 3.16 -6.34 6.17
CA GLU A 36 2.11 -5.33 6.31
C GLU A 36 1.43 -5.39 7.68
N ARG A 37 1.56 -6.50 8.41
CA ARG A 37 0.94 -6.68 9.73
C ARG A 37 1.46 -5.70 10.76
N VAL A 38 2.77 -5.48 10.80
CA VAL A 38 3.44 -4.56 11.74
C VAL A 38 4.05 -3.41 10.97
N GLN A 39 3.59 -2.20 11.23
CA GLN A 39 4.04 -0.99 10.54
C GLN A 39 4.58 0.01 11.55
N LEU A 40 5.67 0.67 11.18
CA LEU A 40 6.25 1.78 11.93
C LEU A 40 5.86 3.09 11.24
N GLN A 41 5.14 3.95 11.94
CA GLN A 41 4.92 5.33 11.52
C GLN A 41 5.84 6.25 12.32
N MET A 42 6.55 7.13 11.62
CA MET A 42 7.31 8.22 12.26
C MET A 42 6.35 9.37 12.57
N LEU A 43 6.30 9.77 13.84
CA LEU A 43 5.56 10.95 14.29
C LEU A 43 6.49 12.16 14.48
N GLY A 44 7.79 11.91 14.68
CA GLY A 44 8.85 12.91 14.60
C GLY A 44 10.22 12.24 14.61
N THR A 45 11.22 12.97 14.11
CA THR A 45 12.54 12.40 13.76
C THR A 45 13.70 13.21 14.32
N ARG A 46 13.43 14.31 15.02
CA ARG A 46 14.43 15.27 15.47
C ARG A 46 14.74 15.17 16.96
N GLY A 47 15.80 15.86 17.38
CA GLY A 47 16.11 16.08 18.79
C GLY A 47 15.17 17.08 19.46
N PRO A 48 15.45 17.46 20.72
CA PRO A 48 14.64 18.39 21.50
C PRO A 48 14.81 19.87 21.09
N GLU A 49 15.71 20.16 20.14
CA GLU A 49 16.03 21.52 19.74
C GLU A 49 14.87 22.17 18.99
N LEU A 50 14.45 23.34 19.47
CA LEU A 50 13.48 24.18 18.79
C LEU A 50 14.21 25.06 17.77
N ILE A 51 14.08 24.75 16.49
CA ILE A 51 14.59 25.60 15.41
C ILE A 51 13.49 26.57 14.97
N PRO A 52 13.71 27.89 15.07
CA PRO A 52 12.74 28.88 14.59
C PRO A 52 12.42 28.67 13.11
N GLY A 53 11.14 28.52 12.78
CA GLY A 53 10.66 28.31 11.41
C GLY A 53 10.64 26.85 10.95
N ASP A 54 10.95 25.90 11.83
CA ASP A 54 10.86 24.46 11.56
C ASP A 54 9.61 23.88 12.25
N ASP A 55 8.81 23.11 11.52
CA ASP A 55 7.58 22.44 12.01
C ASP A 55 7.81 20.96 12.36
N GLN A 56 9.05 20.49 12.27
CA GLN A 56 9.37 19.10 12.55
C GLN A 56 9.25 18.76 14.04
N ALA A 57 8.49 17.71 14.31
CA ALA A 57 8.37 17.15 15.64
C ALA A 57 9.65 16.43 16.11
N SER A 58 9.84 16.45 17.43
CA SER A 58 10.87 15.66 18.10
C SER A 58 10.59 14.15 18.01
N THR A 59 11.59 13.33 18.33
CA THR A 59 11.57 11.89 18.11
C THR A 59 10.33 11.23 18.74
N SER A 60 9.57 10.51 17.92
CA SER A 60 8.44 9.69 18.35
C SER A 60 8.01 8.75 17.23
N TYR A 61 7.59 7.54 17.60
CA TYR A 61 7.13 6.53 16.67
C TYR A 61 5.82 5.91 17.11
N LEU A 62 5.00 5.52 16.14
CA LEU A 62 3.78 4.76 16.35
C LEU A 62 3.89 3.39 15.70
N ILE A 63 3.79 2.34 16.51
CA ILE A 63 3.63 0.98 16.03
C ILE A 63 2.15 0.74 15.74
N ARG A 64 1.87 0.39 14.49
CA ARG A 64 0.57 -0.09 14.05
C ARG A 64 0.61 -1.60 13.88
N LEU A 65 -0.41 -2.27 14.41
CA LEU A 65 -0.65 -3.69 14.17
C LEU A 65 -2.00 -3.81 13.47
N ASP A 66 -2.02 -4.50 12.33
CA ASP A 66 -3.23 -4.70 11.52
C ASP A 66 -3.92 -3.36 11.18
N GLY A 67 -3.12 -2.36 10.77
CA GLY A 67 -3.56 -1.00 10.45
C GLY A 67 -3.97 -0.11 11.64
N LYS A 68 -3.95 -0.64 12.87
CA LYS A 68 -4.40 0.07 14.07
C LYS A 68 -3.23 0.52 14.93
N ALA A 69 -3.28 1.76 15.41
CA ALA A 69 -2.36 2.29 16.42
C ALA A 69 -2.38 1.41 17.69
N LYS A 70 -1.22 0.92 18.14
CA LYS A 70 -1.10 0.07 19.33
C LYS A 70 -0.18 0.64 20.39
N VAL A 71 1.02 1.05 19.99
CA VAL A 71 2.08 1.46 20.91
C VAL A 71 2.74 2.70 20.37
N ILE A 72 2.88 3.70 21.23
CA ILE A 72 3.73 4.86 20.99
C ILE A 72 5.07 4.58 21.67
N VAL A 73 6.16 4.78 20.95
CA VAL A 73 7.53 4.68 21.46
C VAL A 73 8.13 6.08 21.43
N ASP A 74 8.43 6.59 22.62
CA ASP A 74 8.78 7.99 22.88
C ASP A 74 7.65 8.98 22.50
N ALA A 75 7.62 10.13 23.16
CA ALA A 75 6.61 11.16 22.95
C ALA A 75 7.24 12.54 23.09
N GLY A 76 8.23 12.82 22.24
CA GLY A 76 8.89 14.12 22.19
C GLY A 76 7.94 15.27 21.81
N PRO A 77 8.32 16.53 22.08
CA PRO A 77 7.53 17.70 21.72
C PRO A 77 7.11 17.72 20.25
N GLY A 78 5.88 18.12 19.97
CA GLY A 78 5.34 18.20 18.60
C GLY A 78 4.77 16.89 18.05
N SER A 79 5.07 15.74 18.65
CA SER A 79 4.71 14.41 18.10
C SER A 79 3.20 14.17 17.96
N LEU A 80 2.36 14.85 18.75
CA LEU A 80 0.90 14.75 18.69
C LEU A 80 0.25 15.64 17.61
N GLN A 81 1.03 16.44 16.89
CA GLN A 81 0.52 17.26 15.77
C GLN A 81 0.54 16.53 14.42
N ASN A 82 1.15 15.33 14.34
CA ASN A 82 1.32 14.52 13.12
C ASN A 82 0.41 13.29 13.06
#